data_AF-A0AAE3ZE24-F1
#
_entry.id   AF-A0AAE3ZE24-F1
#
_cell.length_a   1.000
_cell.length_b   1.000
_cell.length_c   1.000
_cell.angle_alpha   90.00
_cell.angle_beta   90.00
_cell.angle_gamma   90.00
#
_symmetry.space_group_name_H-M   'P 1'
#
loop_
_entity.id
_entity.type
_entity.pdbx_description
1 polymer ?
#
loop_
_entity_poly.entity_id
_entity_poly.type
_entity_poly.pdbx_seq_one_letter_code
_entity_poly.pdbx_strand_id
1 'polypeptide(L)'
;MADKSDLIHIRKVTDLHANWSEQGSGEPGKFSFQLVLDDGAEEAVIRPTAKSAKVLVGEFVAGKSFYYDTSRGVLLLRGLD
;
A
#
# COMPACT_ATOMS: atom_id res chain seq x y z
N MET A 1 -30.45 -12.46 0.72
CA MET A 1 -29.40 -11.48 0.38
C MET A 1 -28.37 -11.60 1.48
N ALA A 2 -27.17 -12.11 1.19
CA ALA A 2 -26.10 -12.11 2.19
C ALA A 2 -25.76 -10.65 2.52
N ASP A 3 -25.69 -10.34 3.81
CA ASP A 3 -25.20 -9.06 4.30
C ASP A 3 -23.77 -8.86 3.78
N LYS A 4 -23.47 -7.66 3.28
CA LYS A 4 -22.13 -7.30 2.75
C LYS A 4 -21.06 -7.27 3.85
N SER A 5 -21.44 -7.43 5.12
CA SER A 5 -20.59 -7.45 6.30
C SER A 5 -19.67 -8.68 6.44
N ASP A 6 -19.89 -9.75 5.68
CA ASP A 6 -19.06 -10.98 5.74
C ASP A 6 -17.94 -11.02 4.68
N LEU A 7 -17.68 -9.90 4.00
CA LEU A 7 -16.57 -9.82 3.05
C LEU A 7 -15.23 -9.72 3.80
N ILE A 8 -14.26 -10.55 3.41
CA ILE A 8 -12.89 -10.42 3.91
C ILE A 8 -12.32 -9.09 3.40
N HIS A 9 -12.20 -8.10 4.28
CA HIS A 9 -11.69 -6.76 3.95
C HIS A 9 -10.15 -6.66 3.96
N ILE A 10 -9.46 -7.74 4.36
CA ILE A 10 -8.00 -7.80 4.36
C ILE A 10 -7.55 -8.49 3.08
N ARG A 11 -6.88 -7.73 2.22
CA ARG A 11 -6.40 -8.16 0.91
C ARG A 11 -4.89 -8.33 0.92
N LYS A 12 -4.33 -9.26 0.15
CA LYS A 12 -2.88 -9.37 0.00
C LYS A 12 -2.39 -8.32 -1.00
N VAL A 13 -1.32 -7.60 -0.68
CA VAL A 13 -0.62 -6.77 -1.67
C VAL A 13 0.29 -7.68 -2.48
N THR A 14 -0.02 -7.81 -3.75
CA THR A 14 0.66 -8.68 -4.71
C THR A 14 1.71 -7.94 -5.54
N ASP A 15 1.46 -6.66 -5.80
CA ASP A 15 2.44 -5.76 -6.45
C ASP A 15 2.33 -4.34 -5.86
N LEU A 16 3.40 -3.57 -5.99
CA LEU A 16 3.53 -2.22 -5.46
C LEU A 16 4.10 -1.30 -6.55
N HIS A 17 3.29 -0.40 -7.07
CA HIS A 17 3.74 0.61 -8.04
C HIS A 17 3.99 1.94 -7.33
N ALA A 18 5.24 2.40 -7.37
CA ALA A 18 5.62 3.67 -6.79
C ALA A 18 5.62 4.79 -7.84
N ASN A 19 5.07 5.94 -7.47
CA ASN A 19 5.21 7.18 -8.22
C ASN A 19 5.73 8.30 -7.32
N TRP A 20 6.35 9.29 -7.95
CA TRP A 20 6.77 10.54 -7.35
C TRP A 20 6.27 11.69 -8.22
N SER A 21 5.82 12.77 -7.58
CA SER A 21 5.39 13.98 -8.28
C SER A 21 5.94 15.22 -7.59
N GLU A 22 6.33 16.20 -8.41
CA GLU A 22 6.65 17.55 -7.96
C GLU A 22 5.41 18.21 -7.35
N GLN A 23 5.60 19.07 -6.35
CA GLN A 23 4.50 19.76 -5.64
C GLN A 23 4.57 21.29 -5.80
N GLY A 24 5.42 21.76 -6.71
CA GLY A 24 5.78 23.15 -6.88
C GLY A 24 7.31 23.29 -7.00
N SER A 25 7.74 24.36 -7.65
CA SER A 25 9.17 24.61 -7.89
C SER A 25 9.92 24.73 -6.55
N GLY A 26 10.82 23.79 -6.29
CA GLY A 26 11.65 23.76 -5.08
C GLY A 26 10.97 23.15 -3.84
N GLU A 27 9.70 22.75 -3.94
CA GLU A 27 8.98 22.09 -2.85
C GLU A 27 9.34 20.59 -2.76
N PRO A 28 9.32 19.99 -1.56
CA PRO A 28 9.46 18.55 -1.42
C PRO A 28 8.39 17.82 -2.22
N GLY A 29 8.82 17.00 -3.19
CA GLY A 29 7.91 16.16 -3.94
C GLY A 29 7.25 15.08 -3.07
N LYS A 30 6.17 14.49 -3.57
CA LYS A 30 5.39 13.48 -2.86
C LYS A 30 5.46 12.13 -3.55
N PHE A 31 5.70 11.10 -2.75
CA PHE A 31 5.49 9.72 -3.16
C PHE A 31 4.04 9.33 -2.98
N SER A 32 3.53 8.53 -3.92
CA SER A 32 2.35 7.71 -3.67
C SER A 32 2.57 6.31 -4.21
N PHE A 33 1.95 5.34 -3.56
CA PHE A 33 2.02 3.94 -3.93
C PHE A 33 0.63 3.47 -4.32
N GLN A 34 0.55 2.80 -5.46
CA GLN A 34 -0.59 1.99 -5.85
C GLN A 34 -0.30 0.55 -5.40
N LEU A 35 -1.17 0.05 -4.54
CA LEU A 35 -1.16 -1.31 -4.03
C LEU A 35 -2.03 -2.15 -4.97
N VAL A 36 -1.44 -3.16 -5.61
CA VAL A 36 -2.18 -4.12 -6.43
C VAL A 36 -2.61 -5.25 -5.50
N LEU A 37 -3.92 -5.39 -5.29
CA LEU A 37 -4.50 -6.31 -4.32
C LEU A 37 -5.00 -7.58 -5.00
N ASP A 38 -4.71 -8.74 -4.40
CA ASP A 38 -5.15 -10.06 -4.87
C ASP A 38 -4.97 -10.25 -6.40
N ASP A 39 -3.74 -10.04 -6.90
CA ASP A 39 -3.34 -10.18 -8.31
C ASP A 39 -4.12 -9.28 -9.29
N GLY A 40 -4.52 -8.09 -8.82
CA GLY A 40 -5.21 -7.07 -9.62
C GLY A 40 -6.73 -7.13 -9.54
N ALA A 41 -7.29 -7.90 -8.59
CA ALA A 41 -8.72 -7.89 -8.33
C ALA A 41 -9.22 -6.54 -7.78
N GLU A 42 -8.35 -5.82 -7.06
CA GLU A 42 -8.64 -4.50 -6.49
C GLU A 42 -7.34 -3.68 -6.40
N GLU A 43 -7.48 -2.35 -6.29
CA GLU A 43 -6.34 -1.45 -6.13
C GLU A 43 -6.62 -0.43 -5.03
N ALA A 44 -5.57 -0.05 -4.30
CA ALA A 44 -5.63 1.01 -3.31
C ALA A 44 -4.45 1.97 -3.47
N VAL A 45 -4.65 3.24 -3.13
CA VAL A 45 -3.58 4.25 -3.17
C VAL A 45 -3.27 4.74 -1.77
N ILE A 46 -1.99 4.70 -1.40
CA ILE A 46 -1.48 5.29 -0.17
C ILE A 46 -0.45 6.38 -0.46
N ARG A 47 -0.39 7.39 0.42
CA ARG A 47 0.52 8.54 0.29
C ARG A 47 1.40 8.65 1.55
N PRO A 48 2.38 7.75 1.71
CA PRO A 48 3.27 7.80 2.86
C PRO A 48 4.15 9.05 2.83
N THR A 49 4.68 9.43 4.00
CA THR A 49 5.79 10.38 4.06
C THR A 49 7.03 9.80 3.37
N ALA A 50 7.98 10.62 2.94
CA ALA A 50 9.21 10.14 2.30
C ALA A 50 10.00 9.14 3.18
N LYS A 51 10.02 9.36 4.51
CA LYS A 51 10.65 8.44 5.46
C LYS A 51 9.94 7.09 5.49
N SER A 52 8.62 7.10 5.58
CA SER A 52 7.81 5.88 5.56
C SER A 52 7.91 5.17 4.20
N ALA A 53 7.91 5.91 3.09
CA ALA A 53 8.04 5.39 1.73
C ALA A 53 9.32 4.55 1.57
N LYS A 54 10.45 5.06 2.07
CA LYS A 54 11.73 4.34 2.05
C LYS A 54 11.67 3.01 2.81
N VAL A 55 11.04 3.00 3.99
CA VAL A 55 10.88 1.78 4.79
C VAL A 55 10.00 0.78 4.05
N LEU A 56 8.82 1.21 3.58
CA LEU A 56 7.87 0.32 2.90
C LEU A 56 8.45 -0.32 1.63
N VAL A 57 9.17 0.46 0.81
CA VAL A 57 9.86 -0.08 -0.37
C VAL A 57 10.96 -1.07 0.03
N GLY A 58 11.73 -0.76 1.09
CA GLY A 58 12.77 -1.64 1.60
C GLY A 58 12.23 -3.00 2.04
N GLU A 59 11.17 -3.01 2.86
CA GLU A 59 10.54 -4.25 3.31
C GLU A 59 9.88 -5.03 2.16
N PHE A 60 9.26 -4.34 1.20
CA PHE A 60 8.65 -4.99 0.04
C PHE A 60 9.71 -5.68 -0.84
N VAL A 61 10.83 -5.01 -1.14
CA VAL A 61 11.95 -5.58 -1.90
C VAL A 61 12.65 -6.70 -1.12
N ALA A 62 12.67 -6.64 0.22
CA ALA A 62 13.15 -7.71 1.07
C ALA A 62 12.21 -8.95 1.10
N GLY A 63 11.12 -8.94 0.33
CA GLY A 63 10.18 -10.06 0.22
C GLY A 63 9.22 -10.19 1.40
N LYS A 64 9.09 -9.15 2.24
CA LYS A 64 8.12 -9.15 3.34
C LYS A 64 6.70 -9.11 2.79
N SER A 65 5.79 -9.77 3.50
CA SER A 65 4.40 -9.86 3.07
C SER A 65 3.59 -8.65 3.54
N PHE A 66 2.89 -8.04 2.60
CA PHE A 66 2.06 -6.85 2.83
C PHE A 66 0.59 -7.23 2.65
N TYR A 67 -0.26 -6.68 3.51
CA TYR A 67 -1.72 -6.81 3.43
C TYR A 67 -2.37 -5.46 3.64
N TYR A 68 -3.53 -5.25 3.06
CA TYR A 68 -4.28 -4.00 3.17
C TYR A 68 -5.68 -4.26 3.67
N ASP A 69 -6.04 -3.65 4.80
CA ASP A 69 -7.42 -3.59 5.29
C ASP A 69 -8.14 -2.47 4.55
N THR A 70 -8.94 -2.84 3.54
CA THR A 70 -9.69 -1.89 2.70
C THR A 70 -10.80 -1.18 3.46
N SER A 71 -11.29 -1.75 4.57
CA SER A 71 -12.33 -1.15 5.40
C SER A 71 -11.79 -0.04 6.30
N ARG A 72 -10.54 -0.18 6.76
CA ARG A 72 -9.90 0.76 7.70
C ARG A 72 -8.82 1.63 7.07
N GLY A 73 -8.42 1.32 5.84
CA GLY A 73 -7.32 2.00 5.16
C GLY A 73 -5.96 1.74 5.79
N VAL A 74 -5.73 0.55 6.36
CA VAL A 74 -4.51 0.21 7.11
C VAL A 74 -3.64 -0.76 6.33
N LEU A 75 -2.36 -0.41 6.16
CA LEU A 75 -1.34 -1.31 5.63
C LEU A 75 -0.71 -2.12 6.76
N LEU A 76 -0.75 -3.44 6.63
CA LEU A 76 -0.23 -4.41 7.59
C LEU A 76 1.00 -5.09 7.01
N LEU A 77 2.09 -5.13 7.78
CA LEU A 77 3.33 -5.80 7.41
C LEU A 77 3.48 -7.07 8.25
N ARG A 78 3.90 -8.16 7.61
CA ARG A 78 4.14 -9.45 8.26
C ARG A 78 5.55 -9.94 7.98
N GLY A 79 6.17 -10.54 9.00
CA GLY A 79 7.53 -11.08 8.91
C GLY A 79 8.61 -10.02 9.12
N LEU A 80 8.38 -9.04 9.99
CA LEU A 80 9.41 -8.09 10.43
C LEU A 80 10.24 -8.76 11.54
N ASP A 81 11.23 -9.55 11.13
CA ASP A 81 12.22 -10.21 11.99
C ASP A 81 13.62 -9.59 11.80
#